data_AF-A0A2H9LBL5-F1
#
_entry.id   AF-A0A2H9LBL5-F1
#
_cell.length_a   1.000
_cell.length_b   1.000
_cell.length_c   1.000
_cell.angle_alpha   90.00
_cell.angle_beta   90.00
_cell.angle_gamma   90.00
#
_symmetry.space_group_name_H-M   'P 1'
#
loop_
_entity.id
_entity.type
_entity.pdbx_description
1 polymer ?
#
loop_
_entity_poly.entity_id
_entity_poly.type
_entity_poly.pdbx_seq_one_letter_code
_entity_poly.pdbx_strand_id
1 'polypeptide(L)'
;MMKVCLICDSETIVNILPDVEKKLKEEILDIKCSVDYSPSRLDIPLKIQQNAKKADIFFVFVLYPKKTTDISILQNKLVDLELSSGKPIIKAIIESELEEIADSNELEEERQALVAKWANYILRFIKKPGSFAPQYFSKSEESEFGKYVPFK
;
A
#
# COMPACT_ATOMS: atom_id res chain seq x y z
N MET A 1 -17.52 -10.50 8.88
CA MET A 1 -16.73 -9.36 9.36
C MET A 1 -15.26 -9.44 8.97
N MET A 2 -14.86 -8.61 8.01
CA MET A 2 -13.49 -8.47 7.52
C MET A 2 -12.66 -7.61 8.50
N LYS A 3 -11.42 -7.99 8.78
CA LYS A 3 -10.51 -7.23 9.64
C LYS A 3 -9.33 -6.65 8.85
N VAL A 4 -9.21 -5.33 8.80
CA VAL A 4 -8.12 -4.63 8.12
C VAL A 4 -7.22 -3.97 9.16
N CYS A 5 -5.92 -4.28 9.11
CA CYS A 5 -4.93 -3.61 9.94
C CYS A 5 -4.18 -2.58 9.11
N LEU A 6 -4.33 -1.31 9.47
CA LEU A 6 -3.64 -0.17 8.87
C LEU A 6 -2.36 0.09 9.67
N ILE A 7 -1.21 0.12 9.00
CA ILE A 7 0.10 0.27 9.65
C ILE A 7 0.86 1.40 8.98
N CYS A 8 1.41 2.28 9.81
CA CYS A 8 2.29 3.38 9.41
C CYS A 8 3.50 3.39 10.35
N ASP A 9 4.61 3.96 9.90
CA ASP A 9 5.71 4.28 10.80
C ASP A 9 5.56 5.69 11.40
N SER A 10 6.28 5.96 12.48
CA SER A 10 6.29 7.26 13.15
C SER A 10 7.12 8.32 12.41
N GLU A 11 7.96 7.92 11.45
CA GLU A 11 8.77 8.86 10.66
C GLU A 11 7.96 9.45 9.48
N THR A 12 6.84 8.84 9.11
CA THR A 12 5.91 9.39 8.11
C THR A 12 5.17 10.62 8.66
N ILE A 13 5.49 11.78 8.11
CA ILE A 13 4.99 13.09 8.56
C ILE A 13 3.48 13.26 8.24
N VAL A 14 3.08 12.88 7.02
CA VAL A 14 1.68 13.01 6.58
C VAL A 14 0.94 11.70 6.82
N ASN A 15 0.24 11.60 7.94
CA ASN A 15 -0.52 10.41 8.29
C ASN A 15 -1.93 10.41 7.69
N ILE A 16 -2.21 9.47 6.79
CA ILE A 16 -3.52 9.30 6.14
C ILE A 16 -4.40 8.21 6.78
N LEU A 17 -3.88 7.43 7.73
CA LEU A 17 -4.56 6.23 8.22
C LEU A 17 -5.93 6.49 8.86
N PRO A 18 -6.11 7.52 9.71
CA PRO A 18 -7.41 7.80 10.33
C PRO A 18 -8.51 8.10 9.30
N ASP A 19 -8.17 8.84 8.25
CA ASP A 19 -9.13 9.21 7.20
C ASP A 19 -9.43 8.04 6.25
N VAL A 20 -8.42 7.20 5.98
CA VAL A 20 -8.64 5.92 5.28
C VAL A 20 -9.57 5.02 6.09
N GLU A 21 -9.33 4.86 7.39
CA GLU A 21 -10.19 4.08 8.29
C GLU A 21 -11.64 4.59 8.25
N LYS A 22 -11.83 5.92 8.34
CA LYS A 22 -13.14 6.55 8.28
C LYS A 22 -13.87 6.21 6.98
N LYS A 23 -13.24 6.41 5.82
CA LYS A 23 -13.83 6.08 4.51
C LYS A 23 -14.18 4.60 4.37
N LEU A 24 -13.34 3.70 4.91
CA LEU A 24 -13.62 2.27 4.87
C LEU A 24 -14.88 1.91 5.68
N LYS A 25 -15.05 2.50 6.88
CA LYS A 25 -16.21 2.27 7.75
C LYS A 25 -17.51 2.88 7.21
N GLU A 26 -17.43 4.00 6.49
CA GLU A 26 -18.59 4.59 5.80
C GLU A 26 -19.11 3.68 4.68
N GLU A 27 -18.22 2.96 4.00
CA GLU A 27 -18.54 2.14 2.83
C GLU A 27 -18.84 0.67 3.13
N ILE A 28 -18.38 0.14 4.27
CA ILE A 28 -18.55 -1.26 4.67
C ILE A 28 -19.01 -1.31 6.13
N LEU A 29 -20.31 -1.55 6.34
CA LEU A 29 -20.95 -1.59 7.67
C LEU A 29 -20.34 -2.62 8.64
N ASP A 30 -19.82 -3.75 8.15
CA ASP A 30 -19.26 -4.85 8.95
C ASP A 30 -17.73 -4.99 8.77
N ILE A 31 -17.01 -3.86 8.65
CA ILE A 31 -15.54 -3.85 8.66
C ILE A 31 -15.01 -3.52 10.06
N LYS A 32 -13.99 -4.25 10.49
CA LYS A 32 -13.17 -3.87 11.64
C LYS A 32 -11.83 -3.37 11.16
N CYS A 33 -11.53 -2.11 11.44
CA CYS A 33 -10.22 -1.54 11.21
C CYS A 33 -9.46 -1.45 12.54
N SER A 34 -8.16 -1.71 12.49
CA SER A 34 -7.22 -1.37 13.55
C SER A 34 -6.11 -0.52 12.97
N VAL A 35 -5.67 0.49 13.72
CA VAL A 35 -4.54 1.35 13.33
C VAL A 35 -3.38 1.07 14.27
N ASP A 36 -2.23 0.73 13.72
CA ASP A 36 -1.00 0.45 14.45
C ASP A 36 0.14 1.32 13.93
N TYR A 37 0.97 1.79 14.85
CA TYR A 37 2.15 2.57 14.52
C TYR A 37 3.42 1.81 14.89
N SER A 38 4.40 1.92 14.00
CA SER A 38 5.72 1.34 14.15
C SER A 38 6.73 2.45 14.44
N PRO A 39 7.60 2.35 15.47
CA PRO A 39 8.58 3.39 15.76
C PRO A 39 9.50 3.68 14.58
N SER A 40 9.88 2.64 13.83
CA SER A 40 10.61 2.74 12.58
C SER A 40 9.93 1.94 11.47
N ARG A 41 10.12 2.37 10.23
CA ARG A 41 9.68 1.66 9.01
C ARG A 41 10.26 0.24 8.91
N LEU A 42 11.44 -0.01 9.48
CA LEU A 42 12.06 -1.35 9.50
C LEU A 42 11.36 -2.34 10.43
N ASP A 43 10.59 -1.85 11.41
CA ASP A 43 9.86 -2.66 12.38
C ASP A 43 8.44 -3.04 11.90
N ILE A 44 7.98 -2.50 10.77
CA ILE A 44 6.66 -2.79 10.19
C ILE A 44 6.44 -4.30 9.97
N PRO A 45 7.40 -5.07 9.41
CA PRO A 45 7.22 -6.52 9.23
C PRO A 45 6.94 -7.24 10.56
N LEU A 46 7.61 -6.85 11.64
CA LEU A 46 7.38 -7.42 12.97
C LEU A 46 5.97 -7.09 13.48
N LYS A 47 5.50 -5.85 13.27
CA LYS A 47 4.14 -5.43 13.64
C LYS A 47 3.06 -6.24 12.90
N ILE A 48 3.29 -6.52 11.62
CA ILE A 48 2.38 -7.37 10.82
C ILE A 48 2.36 -8.80 11.39
N GLN A 49 3.52 -9.38 11.70
CA GLN A 49 3.59 -10.72 12.29
C GLN A 49 2.83 -10.82 13.63
N GLN A 50 2.96 -9.81 14.50
CA GLN A 50 2.23 -9.73 15.77
C GLN A 50 0.70 -9.69 15.57
N ASN A 51 0.25 -9.12 14.45
CA ASN A 51 -1.16 -8.96 14.11
C ASN A 51 -1.69 -10.00 13.10
N ALA A 52 -0.85 -10.90 12.58
CA ALA A 52 -1.19 -11.86 11.52
C ALA A 52 -2.40 -12.75 11.84
N LYS A 53 -2.61 -13.07 13.12
CA LYS A 53 -3.76 -13.86 13.60
C LYS A 53 -5.03 -13.04 13.79
N LYS A 54 -4.92 -11.71 13.84
CA LYS A 54 -6.01 -10.78 14.17
C LYS A 54 -6.56 -10.06 12.94
N ALA A 55 -5.79 -9.96 11.86
CA ALA A 55 -6.18 -9.29 10.63
C ALA A 55 -6.34 -10.28 9.46
N ASP A 56 -7.20 -9.90 8.53
CA ASP A 56 -7.41 -10.58 7.27
C ASP A 56 -6.62 -9.92 6.14
N ILE A 57 -6.46 -8.59 6.22
CA ILE A 57 -5.73 -7.78 5.25
C ILE A 57 -4.86 -6.77 6.02
N PHE A 58 -3.66 -6.52 5.51
CA PHE A 58 -2.81 -5.44 5.96
C PHE A 58 -2.75 -4.33 4.93
N PHE A 59 -2.78 -3.09 5.39
CA PHE A 59 -2.44 -1.91 4.59
C PHE A 59 -1.25 -1.24 5.24
N VAL A 60 -0.16 -1.12 4.49
CA VAL A 60 1.08 -0.47 4.95
C VAL A 60 1.25 0.84 4.20
N PHE A 61 1.27 1.95 4.92
CA PHE A 61 1.54 3.27 4.36
C PHE A 61 2.84 3.82 4.92
N VAL A 62 3.77 4.18 4.04
CA VAL A 62 5.06 4.79 4.42
C VAL A 62 5.43 5.83 3.37
N LEU A 63 5.78 7.02 3.83
CA LEU A 63 6.40 8.05 2.99
C LEU A 63 7.92 8.03 3.18
N TYR A 64 8.62 8.05 2.06
CA TYR A 64 10.06 8.20 2.01
C TYR A 64 10.40 9.56 1.41
N PRO A 65 11.35 10.31 2.01
CA PRO A 65 11.97 11.43 1.32
C PRO A 65 12.63 10.93 0.03
N LYS A 66 12.69 11.79 -1.00
CA LYS A 66 13.27 11.42 -2.30
C LYS A 66 14.68 10.86 -2.17
N LYS A 67 15.01 9.90 -3.04
CA LYS A 67 16.34 9.27 -3.17
C LYS A 67 16.70 8.33 -2.01
N THR A 68 15.71 7.63 -1.47
CA THR A 68 15.97 6.66 -0.39
C THR A 68 16.03 5.23 -0.93
N THR A 69 17.19 4.58 -0.81
CA THR A 69 17.41 3.21 -1.29
C THR A 69 16.67 2.13 -0.50
N ASP A 70 16.12 2.47 0.66
CA ASP A 70 15.56 1.50 1.61
C ASP A 70 14.13 1.05 1.27
N ILE A 71 13.49 1.68 0.28
CA ILE A 71 12.15 1.32 -0.19
C ILE A 71 12.10 -0.13 -0.66
N SER A 72 13.06 -0.53 -1.48
CA SER A 72 13.12 -1.89 -2.02
C SER A 72 13.31 -2.92 -0.92
N ILE A 73 14.05 -2.57 0.16
CA ILE A 73 14.25 -3.46 1.31
C ILE A 73 12.92 -3.71 2.02
N LEU A 74 12.17 -2.66 2.34
CA LEU A 74 10.87 -2.82 2.98
C LEU A 74 9.88 -3.55 2.08
N GLN A 75 9.80 -3.19 0.80
CA GLN A 75 8.93 -3.86 -0.17
C GLN A 75 9.20 -5.36 -0.26
N ASN A 76 10.47 -5.76 -0.40
CA ASN A 76 10.86 -7.17 -0.47
C ASN A 76 10.48 -7.93 0.81
N LYS A 77 10.78 -7.37 1.99
CA LYS A 77 10.38 -7.98 3.27
C LYS A 77 8.86 -8.17 3.38
N LEU A 78 8.07 -7.23 2.87
CA LEU A 78 6.61 -7.35 2.87
C LEU A 78 6.12 -8.38 1.84
N VAL A 79 6.80 -8.57 0.71
CA VAL A 79 6.51 -9.67 -0.22
C VAL A 79 6.77 -11.02 0.46
N ASP A 80 7.93 -11.19 1.09
CA ASP A 80 8.26 -12.43 1.80
C ASP A 80 7.25 -12.73 2.91
N LEU A 81 6.78 -11.69 3.60
CA LEU A 81 5.79 -11.81 4.65
C LEU A 81 4.40 -12.16 4.13
N GLU A 82 3.98 -11.59 3.00
CA GLU A 82 2.74 -11.92 2.31
C GLU A 82 2.75 -13.40 1.87
N LEU A 83 3.86 -13.87 1.29
CA LEU A 83 4.04 -15.26 0.87
C LEU A 83 4.03 -16.24 2.05
N SER A 84 4.69 -15.90 3.15
CA SER A 84 4.79 -16.78 4.32
C SER A 84 3.54 -16.80 5.20
N SER A 85 2.84 -15.67 5.32
CA SER A 85 1.61 -15.58 6.13
C SER A 85 0.35 -15.99 5.36
N GLY A 86 0.38 -15.96 4.03
CA GLY A 86 -0.81 -16.11 3.18
C GLY A 86 -1.83 -14.99 3.35
N LYS A 87 -1.45 -13.89 4.03
CA LYS A 87 -2.30 -12.72 4.25
C LYS A 87 -1.91 -11.63 3.27
N PRO A 88 -2.87 -11.05 2.51
CA PRO A 88 -2.56 -9.99 1.57
C PRO A 88 -2.07 -8.72 2.28
N ILE A 89 -1.07 -8.09 1.69
CA ILE A 89 -0.46 -6.85 2.19
C ILE A 89 -0.52 -5.81 1.07
N ILE A 90 -1.38 -4.80 1.23
CA ILE A 90 -1.46 -3.64 0.33
C ILE A 90 -0.34 -2.67 0.72
N LYS A 91 0.59 -2.45 -0.21
CA LYS A 91 1.84 -1.71 0.03
C LYS A 91 1.74 -0.32 -0.60
N ALA A 92 1.52 0.70 0.24
CA ALA A 92 1.57 2.11 -0.11
C ALA A 92 2.89 2.74 0.37
N ILE A 93 4.00 2.28 -0.21
CA ILE A 93 5.34 2.77 0.09
C ILE A 93 5.75 3.72 -1.04
N ILE A 94 5.86 5.01 -0.73
CA ILE A 94 5.89 6.08 -1.73
C ILE A 94 7.08 7.01 -1.47
N GLU A 95 7.89 7.30 -2.50
CA GLU A 95 8.79 8.45 -2.48
C GLU A 95 7.98 9.73 -2.70
N SER A 96 8.12 10.69 -1.80
CA SER A 96 7.32 11.90 -1.85
C SER A 96 8.04 13.10 -1.24
N GLU A 97 7.73 14.28 -1.77
CA GLU A 97 8.15 15.59 -1.24
C GLU A 97 6.99 16.29 -0.52
N LEU A 98 5.96 15.55 -0.07
CA LEU A 98 4.81 16.14 0.64
C LEU A 98 5.22 16.99 1.85
N GLU A 99 6.29 16.60 2.53
CA GLU A 99 6.87 17.35 3.64
C GLU A 99 7.52 18.68 3.24
N GLU A 100 7.81 18.87 1.95
CA GLU A 100 8.37 20.11 1.40
C GLU A 100 7.29 21.09 0.94
N ILE A 101 6.02 20.67 0.89
CA ILE A 101 4.91 21.54 0.48
C ILE A 101 4.63 22.56 1.60
N ALA A 102 4.95 23.82 1.33
CA ALA A 102 4.76 24.92 2.28
C ALA A 102 3.31 25.43 2.35
N ASP A 103 2.55 25.34 1.25
CA ASP A 103 1.14 25.74 1.23
C ASP A 103 0.28 24.67 1.90
N SER A 104 -0.37 25.04 3.00
CA SER A 104 -1.23 24.13 3.76
C SER A 104 -2.45 23.64 2.98
N ASN A 105 -2.97 24.43 2.04
CA ASN A 105 -4.11 24.02 1.23
C ASN A 105 -3.68 22.98 0.19
N GLU A 106 -2.55 23.21 -0.47
CA GLU A 106 -1.96 22.25 -1.41
C GLU A 106 -1.61 20.93 -0.72
N LEU A 107 -0.99 21.01 0.47
CA LEU A 107 -0.69 19.83 1.29
C LEU A 107 -1.96 19.04 1.66
N GLU A 108 -3.03 19.73 2.04
CA GLU A 108 -4.29 19.10 2.38
C GLU A 108 -4.96 18.46 1.15
N GLU A 109 -4.93 19.12 0.00
CA GLU A 109 -5.45 18.57 -1.26
C GLU A 109 -4.74 17.27 -1.65
N GLU A 110 -3.41 17.26 -1.61
CA GLU A 110 -2.61 16.08 -1.87
C GLU A 110 -2.84 14.95 -0.84
N ARG A 111 -2.96 15.31 0.45
CA ARG A 111 -3.33 14.35 1.50
C ARG A 111 -4.68 13.72 1.21
N GLN A 112 -5.69 14.52 0.85
CA GLN A 112 -7.03 14.01 0.52
C GLN A 112 -7.01 13.14 -0.75
N ALA A 113 -6.18 13.47 -1.74
CA ALA A 113 -5.97 12.66 -2.92
C ALA A 113 -5.38 11.29 -2.56
N LEU A 114 -4.38 11.23 -1.68
CA LEU A 114 -3.82 9.98 -1.16
C LEU A 114 -4.86 9.15 -0.40
N VAL A 115 -5.62 9.78 0.51
CA VAL A 115 -6.71 9.11 1.25
C VAL A 115 -7.71 8.50 0.28
N ALA A 116 -8.19 9.28 -0.70
CA ALA A 116 -9.15 8.81 -1.69
C ALA A 116 -8.61 7.66 -2.53
N LYS A 117 -7.37 7.78 -3.03
CA LYS A 117 -6.69 6.74 -3.81
C LYS A 117 -6.62 5.41 -3.06
N TRP A 118 -6.11 5.44 -1.83
CA TRP A 118 -5.84 4.22 -1.07
C TRP A 118 -7.11 3.61 -0.46
N ALA A 119 -8.03 4.42 0.06
CA ALA A 119 -9.33 3.92 0.51
C ALA A 119 -10.08 3.21 -0.64
N ASN A 120 -10.15 3.83 -1.81
CA ASN A 120 -10.79 3.22 -2.98
C ASN A 120 -10.09 1.93 -3.43
N TYR A 121 -8.76 1.89 -3.37
CA TYR A 121 -8.00 0.69 -3.70
C TYR A 121 -8.34 -0.47 -2.73
N ILE A 122 -8.33 -0.21 -1.43
CA ILE A 122 -8.68 -1.21 -0.40
C ILE A 122 -10.13 -1.68 -0.57
N LEU A 123 -11.07 -0.75 -0.81
CA LEU A 123 -12.48 -1.10 -1.05
C LEU A 123 -12.65 -2.01 -2.26
N ARG A 124 -11.96 -1.71 -3.37
CA ARG A 124 -11.98 -2.55 -4.58
C ARG A 124 -11.39 -3.93 -4.29
N PHE A 125 -10.27 -3.98 -3.57
CA PHE A 125 -9.63 -5.22 -3.16
C PHE A 125 -10.57 -6.11 -2.33
N ILE A 126 -11.29 -5.53 -1.37
CA ILE A 126 -12.24 -6.24 -0.51
C ILE A 126 -13.51 -6.67 -1.28
N LYS A 127 -14.09 -5.77 -2.08
CA LYS A 127 -15.37 -6.01 -2.77
C LYS A 127 -15.24 -6.94 -3.99
N LYS A 128 -14.05 -7.10 -4.57
CA LYS A 128 -13.80 -7.96 -5.75
C LYS A 128 -12.54 -8.83 -5.61
N PRO A 129 -12.55 -9.83 -4.73
CA PRO A 129 -11.47 -10.82 -4.68
C PRO A 129 -11.43 -11.59 -6.01
N GLY A 130 -10.36 -11.41 -6.79
CA GLY A 130 -10.16 -12.06 -8.10
C GLY A 130 -10.39 -11.19 -9.34
N SER A 131 -10.82 -9.92 -9.22
CA SER A 131 -10.90 -9.01 -10.38
C SER A 131 -9.57 -8.32 -10.70
N PHE A 132 -8.43 -8.92 -10.33
CA PHE A 132 -7.14 -8.50 -10.84
C PHE A 132 -7.10 -8.83 -12.34
N ALA A 133 -7.66 -7.93 -13.14
CA ALA A 133 -7.27 -7.80 -14.52
C ALA A 133 -5.99 -6.96 -14.49
N PRO A 134 -4.79 -7.54 -14.72
CA PRO A 134 -3.68 -6.68 -15.10
C PRO A 134 -4.20 -5.86 -16.28
N GLN A 135 -4.22 -4.53 -16.14
CA GLN A 135 -4.28 -3.71 -17.34
C GLN A 135 -2.96 -4.00 -18.03
N TYR A 136 -2.98 -4.99 -18.93
CA TYR A 136 -1.95 -5.12 -19.93
C TYR A 136 -1.82 -3.72 -20.52
N PHE A 137 -0.66 -3.10 -20.33
CA PHE A 137 -0.23 -2.01 -21.19
C PHE A 137 -0.57 -2.49 -22.60
N SER A 138 -1.52 -1.80 -23.23
CA SER A 138 -1.90 -2.12 -24.60
C SER A 138 -0.62 -2.13 -25.40
N LYS A 139 -0.30 -3.30 -25.97
CA LYS A 139 0.73 -3.44 -26.99
C LYS A 139 0.53 -2.35 -28.04
N SER A 140 1.35 -1.32 -27.97
CA SER A 140 1.60 -0.40 -29.07
C SER A 140 3.03 0.09 -28.93
N GLU A 141 3.95 -0.87 -28.98
CA GLU A 141 5.33 -0.70 -29.45
C GLU A 141 5.83 -2.11 -29.78
N GLU A 142 5.29 -2.69 -30.85
CA GLU A 142 6.08 -3.64 -31.64
C GLU A 142 7.26 -2.85 -32.23
N SER A 143 8.40 -2.86 -31.54
CA SER A 143 9.68 -2.49 -32.15
C SER A 143 10.64 -3.68 -32.02
N GLU A 144 10.70 -4.40 -33.14
CA GLU A 144 11.78 -5.25 -33.65
C GLU A 144 12.94 -5.62 -32.70
N PHE A 145 12.79 -6.61 -31.82
CA PHE A 145 13.94 -7.40 -31.37
C PHE A 145 13.58 -8.86 -31.13
N GLY A 146 14.25 -9.76 -31.87
CA GLY A 146 14.30 -11.20 -31.58
C GLY A 146 13.56 -12.09 -32.57
N LYS A 147 14.01 -12.17 -33.84
CA LYS A 147 13.69 -13.32 -34.69
C LYS A 147 14.25 -14.58 -34.04
N TYR A 148 13.36 -15.40 -33.48
CA TYR A 148 13.68 -16.73 -32.96
C TYR A 148 13.98 -17.66 -34.16
N VAL A 149 15.20 -18.16 -34.25
CA VAL A 149 15.57 -19.20 -35.22
C VAL A 149 15.60 -20.53 -34.47
N PRO A 150 14.69 -21.48 -34.72
CA PRO A 150 14.77 -22.80 -34.10
C PRO A 150 15.94 -23.57 -34.71
N PHE A 151 16.78 -24.14 -33.83
CA PHE A 151 17.88 -25.02 -34.19
C PHE A 151 17.36 -26.28 -34.91
N LYS A 152 18.04 -26.68 -35.98
CA LYS A 152 17.92 -28.01 -36.61
C LYS A 152 18.93 -28.96 -35.99
#